data_AF-A0A0S8EAW9-F1
#
_entry.id   AF-A0A0S8EAW9-F1
#
_cell.length_a   1.000
_cell.length_b   1.000
_cell.length_c   1.000
_cell.angle_alpha   90.00
_cell.angle_beta   90.00
_cell.angle_gamma   90.00
#
_symmetry.space_group_name_H-M   'P 1'
#
loop_
_entity.id
_entity.type
_entity.pdbx_description
1 polymer ?
#
loop_
_entity_poly.entity_id
_entity_poly.type
_entity_poly.pdbx_seq_one_letter_code
_entity_poly.pdbx_strand_id
1 'polypeptide(L)'
;MELVYIFFGITVVGLTAYGLQIWAIRKTLCENEVPAGKGAARGFCPPISVLKPLKGLDDNLFDNLESICLQDYPEYEVIFSLQDYNDPAYKVVRKIRDKYPDKNITILVERCEVGLNPKVNNLIPAYRIAKYEHVLISDSNVFVNRDYLQSIVKLMSDPAVGLVSNIIRGSGGRSLGSIFENLHLNSFVLGSVCFLDRFLKMPCVVGKSMLMKKTDLDAIGGLKAFKDVLAEDYMIGKKMQQQRKTVILSSHVIQNINEYWGVRRFLNRHTRWGKLRWRIGGVSYISELIGNPVFMSFFPLVLCGPSGMTMSFVLIVSTLKILGDMVIGNALASTDAGSSSSGKESTPSSFLSVHSLWYVLAPVKDLLIGLVWFVPLISNTVVWRGNRYIIGKDSLLSPCPEVGLWSWRYRLADAIKTRLA
;
A
#
# COMPACT_ATOMS: atom_id res chain seq x y z
N MET A 1 38.52 -7.87 11.24
CA MET A 1 38.33 -8.85 10.14
C MET A 1 37.09 -9.72 10.38
N GLU A 2 36.92 -10.36 11.53
CA GLU A 2 35.76 -11.25 11.79
C GLU A 2 34.38 -10.58 11.61
N LEU A 3 34.20 -9.36 12.13
CA LEU A 3 32.95 -8.59 11.96
C LEU A 3 32.60 -8.32 10.48
N VAL A 4 33.60 -8.17 9.60
CA VAL A 4 33.37 -7.94 8.16
C VAL A 4 32.74 -9.17 7.52
N TYR A 5 33.26 -10.36 7.82
CA TYR A 5 32.73 -11.60 7.28
C TYR A 5 31.30 -11.88 7.78
N ILE A 6 30.95 -11.46 9.00
CA ILE A 6 29.57 -11.53 9.51
C ILE A 6 28.64 -10.69 8.62
N PHE A 7 28.98 -9.42 8.37
CA PHE A 7 28.13 -8.57 7.51
C PHE A 7 28.11 -9.04 6.05
N PHE A 8 29.19 -9.60 5.52
CA PHE A 8 29.17 -10.28 4.22
C PHE A 8 28.16 -11.44 4.21
N GLY A 9 28.19 -12.30 5.23
CA GLY A 9 27.23 -13.38 5.39
C GLY A 9 25.78 -12.89 5.47
N ILE A 10 25.52 -11.87 6.29
CA ILE A 10 24.19 -11.26 6.42
C ILE A 10 23.71 -10.68 5.08
N THR A 11 24.58 -9.97 4.35
CA THR A 11 24.23 -9.44 3.02
C THR A 11 23.93 -10.55 2.02
N VAL A 12 24.67 -11.67 2.04
CA VAL A 12 24.40 -12.82 1.19
C VAL A 12 23.03 -13.43 1.51
N VAL A 13 22.70 -13.60 2.79
CA VAL A 13 21.36 -14.05 3.22
C VAL A 13 20.27 -13.08 2.72
N GLY A 14 20.51 -11.77 2.84
CA GLY A 14 19.61 -10.75 2.32
C GLY A 14 19.41 -10.82 0.80
N LEU A 15 20.48 -11.07 0.04
CA LEU A 15 20.42 -11.27 -1.41
C LEU A 15 19.66 -12.55 -1.79
N THR A 16 19.85 -13.64 -1.05
CA THR A 16 19.07 -14.88 -1.24
C THR A 16 17.59 -14.63 -0.99
N ALA A 17 17.23 -13.96 0.10
CA ALA A 17 15.85 -13.59 0.40
C ALA A 17 15.26 -12.69 -0.70
N TYR A 18 16.02 -11.72 -1.19
CA TYR A 18 15.61 -10.85 -2.30
C TYR A 18 15.40 -11.64 -3.61
N GLY A 19 16.26 -12.62 -3.91
CA GLY A 19 16.05 -13.56 -5.03
C GLY A 19 14.75 -14.36 -4.91
N LEU A 20 14.42 -14.83 -3.70
CA LEU A 20 13.14 -15.50 -3.42
C LEU A 20 11.94 -14.55 -3.56
N GLN A 21 12.08 -13.27 -3.19
CA GLN A 21 11.06 -12.25 -3.42
C GLN A 21 10.81 -12.05 -4.93
N ILE A 22 11.86 -11.90 -5.75
CA ILE A 22 11.74 -11.80 -7.21
C ILE A 22 11.02 -13.03 -7.77
N TRP A 23 11.38 -14.23 -7.31
CA TRP A 23 10.73 -15.47 -7.73
C TRP A 23 9.25 -15.50 -7.34
N ALA A 24 8.92 -15.11 -6.10
CA ALA A 24 7.55 -15.06 -5.62
C ALA A 24 6.70 -14.09 -6.44
N ILE A 25 7.23 -12.88 -6.75
CA ILE A 25 6.56 -11.91 -7.62
C ILE A 25 6.28 -12.53 -8.99
N ARG A 26 7.30 -13.08 -9.66
CA ARG A 26 7.11 -13.66 -11.01
C ARG A 26 6.08 -14.79 -11.00
N LYS A 27 6.09 -15.64 -9.97
CA LYS A 27 5.09 -16.70 -9.85
C LYS A 27 3.69 -16.15 -9.65
N THR A 28 3.52 -15.19 -8.75
CA THR A 28 2.22 -14.54 -8.53
C THR A 28 1.72 -13.83 -9.79
N LEU A 29 2.58 -13.13 -10.53
CA LEU A 29 2.19 -12.46 -11.79
C LEU A 29 1.85 -13.45 -12.92
N CYS A 30 2.42 -14.65 -12.92
CA CYS A 30 2.09 -15.70 -13.90
C CYS A 30 0.87 -16.54 -13.49
N GLU A 31 0.38 -16.40 -12.26
CA GLU A 31 -0.82 -17.09 -11.81
C GLU A 31 -2.05 -16.37 -12.38
N ASN A 32 -2.78 -17.07 -13.24
CA ASN A 32 -4.12 -16.64 -13.62
C ASN A 32 -5.01 -16.64 -12.39
N GLU A 33 -5.89 -15.66 -12.28
CA GLU A 33 -6.92 -15.65 -11.25
C GLU A 33 -7.90 -16.81 -11.49
N VAL A 34 -7.61 -17.94 -10.84
CA VAL A 34 -8.47 -19.12 -10.86
C VAL A 34 -9.53 -18.93 -9.78
N PRO A 35 -10.82 -19.17 -10.07
CA PRO A 35 -11.85 -19.10 -9.06
C PRO A 35 -11.51 -19.93 -7.83
N ALA A 36 -11.76 -19.40 -6.64
CA ALA A 36 -11.56 -20.17 -5.42
C ALA A 36 -12.62 -21.29 -5.39
N GLY A 37 -12.16 -22.55 -5.52
CA GLY A 37 -12.98 -23.76 -5.35
C GLY A 37 -13.31 -24.55 -6.63
N LYS A 38 -13.41 -25.88 -6.47
CA LYS A 38 -13.90 -26.83 -7.49
C LYS A 38 -15.42 -26.69 -7.62
N GLY A 39 -15.89 -25.62 -8.24
CA GLY A 39 -17.34 -25.39 -8.41
C GLY A 39 -17.75 -23.96 -8.69
N ALA A 40 -16.84 -23.05 -9.02
CA ALA A 40 -17.19 -21.67 -9.33
C ALA A 40 -18.24 -21.64 -10.45
N ALA A 41 -19.43 -21.13 -10.09
CA ALA A 41 -20.53 -20.99 -11.01
C ALA A 41 -20.07 -20.11 -12.18
N ARG A 42 -20.27 -20.58 -13.42
CA ARG A 42 -20.13 -19.72 -14.60
C ARG A 42 -21.02 -18.49 -14.38
N GLY A 43 -20.41 -17.30 -14.35
CA GLY A 43 -21.14 -16.05 -14.14
C GLY A 43 -21.26 -15.57 -12.69
N PHE A 44 -20.39 -16.00 -11.76
CA PHE A 44 -20.31 -15.40 -10.41
C PHE A 44 -19.92 -13.91 -10.49
N CYS A 45 -20.92 -13.04 -10.53
CA CYS A 45 -20.79 -11.59 -10.57
C CYS A 45 -21.78 -10.93 -9.59
N PRO A 46 -21.65 -11.15 -8.26
CA PRO A 46 -22.52 -10.53 -7.29
C PRO A 46 -22.34 -9.00 -7.29
N PRO A 47 -23.40 -8.21 -7.04
CA PRO A 47 -23.27 -6.76 -6.98
C PRO A 47 -22.27 -6.28 -5.92
N ILE A 48 -21.54 -5.19 -6.20
CA ILE A 48 -20.46 -4.66 -5.35
C ILE A 48 -20.74 -3.21 -4.95
N SER A 49 -20.62 -2.89 -3.66
CA SER A 49 -20.55 -1.52 -3.16
C SER A 49 -19.09 -1.08 -3.02
N VAL A 50 -18.65 -0.14 -3.85
CA VAL A 50 -17.29 0.39 -3.81
C VAL A 50 -17.26 1.64 -2.95
N LEU A 51 -16.46 1.63 -1.88
CA LEU A 51 -16.25 2.75 -0.97
C LEU A 51 -14.89 3.39 -1.24
N LYS A 52 -14.89 4.64 -1.72
CA LYS A 52 -13.68 5.45 -1.95
C LYS A 52 -13.64 6.64 -0.97
N PRO A 53 -12.93 6.54 0.17
CA PRO A 53 -12.80 7.64 1.11
C PRO A 53 -11.80 8.67 0.60
N LEU A 54 -12.22 9.93 0.50
CA LEU A 54 -11.41 11.02 -0.06
C LEU A 54 -10.98 12.03 1.01
N LYS A 55 -9.79 12.61 0.83
CA LYS A 55 -9.29 13.73 1.64
C LYS A 55 -8.17 14.46 0.89
N GLY A 56 -8.43 15.69 0.46
CA GLY A 56 -7.49 16.48 -0.33
C GLY A 56 -7.33 15.96 -1.76
N LEU A 57 -6.36 16.52 -2.48
CA LEU A 57 -6.06 16.12 -3.85
C LEU A 57 -4.86 15.17 -3.88
N ASP A 58 -5.10 13.93 -4.30
CA ASP A 58 -4.03 13.01 -4.70
C ASP A 58 -3.61 13.26 -6.15
N ASP A 59 -2.41 12.77 -6.50
CA ASP A 59 -1.90 12.85 -7.87
C ASP A 59 -2.86 12.13 -8.83
N ASN A 60 -3.26 12.80 -9.90
CA ASN A 60 -4.21 12.35 -10.91
C ASN A 60 -5.55 11.85 -10.33
N LEU A 61 -6.05 12.52 -9.27
CA LEU A 61 -7.28 12.14 -8.59
C LEU A 61 -8.47 11.92 -9.55
N PHE A 62 -8.65 12.77 -10.56
CA PHE A 62 -9.76 12.61 -11.51
C PHE A 62 -9.70 11.25 -12.22
N ASP A 63 -8.56 10.91 -12.83
CA ASP A 63 -8.37 9.67 -13.59
C ASP A 63 -8.49 8.42 -12.68
N ASN A 64 -7.96 8.49 -11.45
CA ASN A 64 -8.06 7.40 -10.47
C ASN A 64 -9.49 7.12 -10.01
N LEU A 65 -10.32 8.16 -9.91
CA LEU A 65 -11.73 8.02 -9.54
C LEU A 65 -12.58 7.66 -10.76
N GLU A 66 -12.22 8.14 -11.95
CA GLU A 66 -12.87 7.76 -13.20
C GLU A 66 -12.65 6.28 -13.53
N SER A 67 -11.44 5.75 -13.31
CA SER A 67 -11.11 4.35 -13.65
C SER A 67 -12.01 3.34 -12.91
N ILE A 68 -12.44 3.64 -11.68
CA ILE A 68 -13.35 2.77 -10.92
C ILE A 68 -14.82 2.92 -11.35
N CYS A 69 -15.20 4.04 -11.97
CA CYS A 69 -16.53 4.24 -12.55
C CYS A 69 -16.71 3.59 -13.94
N LEU A 70 -15.60 3.18 -14.57
CA LEU A 70 -15.55 2.60 -15.91
C LEU A 70 -15.27 1.08 -15.90
N GLN A 71 -15.67 0.40 -14.83
CA GLN A 71 -15.49 -1.04 -14.72
C GLN A 71 -16.47 -1.80 -15.63
N ASP A 72 -15.96 -2.81 -16.33
CA ASP A 72 -16.72 -3.77 -17.13
C ASP A 72 -17.35 -4.81 -16.19
N TYR A 73 -18.29 -4.36 -15.37
CA TYR A 73 -18.96 -5.16 -14.34
C TYR A 73 -20.46 -4.90 -14.37
N PRO A 74 -21.31 -5.94 -14.26
CA PRO A 74 -22.75 -5.81 -14.53
C PRO A 74 -23.49 -4.91 -13.54
N GLU A 75 -23.20 -5.04 -12.25
CA GLU A 75 -23.90 -4.28 -11.22
C GLU A 75 -22.95 -3.87 -10.10
N TYR A 76 -22.78 -2.57 -9.89
CA TYR A 76 -22.02 -2.01 -8.78
C TYR A 76 -22.43 -0.56 -8.53
N GLU A 77 -22.12 -0.08 -7.34
CA GLU A 77 -22.23 1.34 -6.98
C GLU A 77 -20.88 1.87 -6.51
N VAL A 78 -20.68 3.17 -6.68
CA VAL A 78 -19.48 3.86 -6.19
C VAL A 78 -19.91 4.94 -5.21
N ILE A 79 -19.42 4.83 -3.98
CA ILE A 79 -19.69 5.76 -2.88
C ILE A 79 -18.39 6.50 -2.58
N PHE A 80 -18.34 7.76 -3.03
CA PHE A 80 -17.28 8.68 -2.69
C PHE A 80 -17.61 9.35 -1.35
N SER A 81 -16.82 9.09 -0.32
CA SER A 81 -17.07 9.63 1.02
C SER A 81 -16.09 10.74 1.39
N LEU A 82 -16.63 11.84 1.91
CA LEU A 82 -15.91 13.01 2.37
C LEU A 82 -16.45 13.45 3.73
N GLN A 83 -15.62 14.16 4.48
CA GLN A 83 -15.98 14.71 5.80
C GLN A 83 -16.43 16.17 5.73
N ASP A 84 -16.16 16.86 4.63
CA ASP A 84 -16.38 18.31 4.47
C ASP A 84 -16.62 18.67 3.00
N TYR A 85 -17.59 19.57 2.73
CA TYR A 85 -17.87 20.12 1.41
C TYR A 85 -16.73 21.02 0.88
N ASN A 86 -15.93 21.58 1.78
CA ASN A 86 -14.76 22.40 1.44
C ASN A 86 -13.54 21.57 1.04
N ASP A 87 -13.60 20.24 1.17
CA ASP A 87 -12.51 19.40 0.71
C ASP A 87 -12.34 19.53 -0.81
N PRO A 88 -11.14 19.84 -1.33
CA PRO A 88 -10.96 20.07 -2.76
C PRO A 88 -11.30 18.85 -3.62
N ALA A 89 -11.28 17.63 -3.06
CA ALA A 89 -11.76 16.43 -3.74
C ALA A 89 -13.24 16.51 -4.12
N TYR A 90 -14.07 17.24 -3.37
CA TYR A 90 -15.51 17.37 -3.63
C TYR A 90 -15.79 17.89 -5.05
N LYS A 91 -15.02 18.90 -5.50
CA LYS A 91 -15.13 19.46 -6.85
C LYS A 91 -14.77 18.44 -7.94
N VAL A 92 -13.79 17.58 -7.68
CA VAL A 92 -13.36 16.53 -8.62
C VAL A 92 -14.45 15.48 -8.76
N VAL A 93 -15.01 15.00 -7.64
CA VAL A 93 -16.07 13.99 -7.66
C VAL A 93 -17.35 14.51 -8.30
N ARG A 94 -17.72 15.77 -8.04
CA ARG A 94 -18.85 16.43 -8.70
C ARG A 94 -18.72 16.35 -10.22
N LYS A 95 -17.55 16.71 -10.76
CA LYS A 95 -17.27 16.60 -12.20
C LYS A 95 -17.40 15.17 -12.73
N ILE A 96 -16.95 14.17 -11.98
CA ILE A 96 -17.06 12.75 -12.37
C ILE A 96 -18.53 12.32 -12.43
N ARG A 97 -19.31 12.63 -11.38
CA ARG A 97 -20.74 12.31 -11.34
C ARG A 97 -21.49 13.00 -12.49
N ASP A 98 -21.18 14.26 -12.77
CA ASP A 98 -21.82 15.03 -13.84
C ASP A 98 -21.39 14.51 -15.23
N LYS A 99 -20.17 13.96 -15.38
CA LYS A 99 -19.67 13.31 -16.61
C LYS A 99 -20.31 11.93 -16.84
N TYR A 100 -20.68 11.21 -15.79
CA TYR A 100 -21.22 9.85 -15.84
C TYR A 100 -22.58 9.73 -15.14
N PRO A 101 -23.63 10.41 -15.64
CA PRO A 101 -24.95 10.42 -14.99
C PRO A 101 -25.62 9.04 -14.94
N ASP A 102 -25.29 8.15 -15.89
CA ASP A 102 -25.85 6.79 -15.96
C ASP A 102 -25.21 5.80 -14.97
N LYS A 103 -24.12 6.20 -14.30
CA LYS A 103 -23.43 5.37 -13.31
C LYS A 103 -24.03 5.60 -11.92
N ASN A 104 -24.18 4.53 -11.15
CA ASN A 104 -24.67 4.60 -9.76
C ASN A 104 -23.59 5.17 -8.82
N ILE A 105 -23.47 6.49 -8.83
CA ILE A 105 -22.47 7.26 -8.08
C ILE A 105 -23.16 8.03 -6.96
N THR A 106 -22.74 7.77 -5.72
CA THR A 106 -23.16 8.52 -4.54
C THR A 106 -22.00 9.38 -4.01
N ILE A 107 -22.26 10.67 -3.82
CA ILE A 107 -21.33 11.58 -3.13
C ILE A 107 -21.85 11.77 -1.71
N LEU A 108 -21.21 11.12 -0.74
CA LEU A 108 -21.57 11.23 0.67
C LEU A 108 -20.63 12.23 1.35
N VAL A 109 -21.19 13.32 1.86
CA VAL A 109 -20.46 14.28 2.70
C VAL A 109 -21.06 14.23 4.09
N GLU A 110 -20.38 13.56 5.01
CA GLU A 110 -20.85 13.40 6.39
C GLU A 110 -19.66 13.44 7.34
N ARG A 111 -19.69 14.39 8.28
CA ARG A 111 -18.69 14.45 9.35
C ARG A 111 -18.97 13.33 10.35
N CYS A 112 -17.96 12.51 10.58
CA CYS A 112 -18.02 11.35 11.47
C CYS A 112 -16.72 11.26 12.26
N GLU A 113 -16.81 11.24 13.59
CA GLU A 113 -15.66 11.23 14.51
C GLU A 113 -15.81 10.13 15.57
N VAL A 114 -15.98 8.89 15.10
CA VAL A 114 -16.22 7.73 15.97
C VAL A 114 -14.95 7.27 16.70
N GLY A 115 -13.77 7.46 16.08
CA GLY A 115 -12.47 7.17 16.69
C GLY A 115 -11.33 8.04 16.13
N LEU A 116 -10.11 7.64 16.41
CA LEU A 116 -8.89 8.38 16.07
C LEU A 116 -8.41 8.15 14.63
N ASN A 117 -8.89 7.13 13.92
CA ASN A 117 -8.53 6.86 12.53
C ASN A 117 -9.44 7.67 11.57
N PRO A 118 -8.94 8.77 10.95
CA PRO A 118 -9.70 9.57 10.00
C PRO A 118 -10.17 8.82 8.75
N LYS A 119 -9.46 7.78 8.30
CA LYS A 119 -9.89 6.96 7.16
C LYS A 119 -11.10 6.11 7.54
N VAL A 120 -11.05 5.41 8.68
CA VAL A 120 -12.17 4.60 9.20
C VAL A 120 -13.39 5.47 9.49
N ASN A 121 -13.18 6.63 10.12
CA ASN A 121 -14.23 7.63 10.33
C ASN A 121 -14.95 8.03 9.02
N ASN A 122 -14.19 8.25 7.94
CA ASN A 122 -14.75 8.57 6.63
C ASN A 122 -15.45 7.37 5.94
N LEU A 123 -15.06 6.14 6.28
CA LEU A 123 -15.65 4.92 5.73
C LEU A 123 -16.93 4.50 6.44
N ILE A 124 -17.09 4.78 7.75
CA ILE A 124 -18.25 4.34 8.54
C ILE A 124 -19.60 4.81 7.92
N PRO A 125 -19.80 6.09 7.58
CA PRO A 125 -21.04 6.53 6.94
C PRO A 125 -21.28 5.88 5.59
N ALA A 126 -20.23 5.72 4.78
CA ALA A 126 -20.31 5.10 3.46
C ALA A 126 -20.70 3.61 3.54
N TYR A 127 -20.12 2.89 4.49
CA TYR A 127 -20.42 1.50 4.77
C TYR A 127 -21.86 1.29 5.24
N ARG A 128 -22.41 2.23 6.02
CA ARG A 128 -23.80 2.19 6.48
C ARG A 128 -24.80 2.23 5.32
N ILE A 129 -24.54 3.05 4.30
CA ILE A 129 -25.43 3.21 3.14
C ILE A 129 -25.13 2.26 1.98
N ALA A 130 -24.05 1.47 2.08
CA ALA A 130 -23.69 0.46 1.08
C ALA A 130 -24.82 -0.56 0.92
N LYS A 131 -25.34 -0.68 -0.31
CA LYS A 131 -26.50 -1.50 -0.67
C LYS A 131 -26.19 -2.99 -0.75
N TYR A 132 -24.97 -3.33 -1.14
CA TYR A 132 -24.62 -4.70 -1.51
C TYR A 132 -23.81 -5.43 -0.44
N GLU A 133 -23.88 -6.75 -0.51
CA GLU A 133 -23.18 -7.65 0.41
C GLU A 133 -21.67 -7.67 0.16
N HIS A 134 -21.21 -7.49 -1.08
CA HIS A 134 -19.80 -7.40 -1.38
C HIS A 134 -19.36 -5.94 -1.32
N VAL A 135 -18.40 -5.64 -0.43
CA VAL A 135 -17.91 -4.27 -0.20
C VAL A 135 -16.45 -4.20 -0.58
N LEU A 136 -16.13 -3.29 -1.50
CA LEU A 136 -14.75 -2.98 -1.88
C LEU A 136 -14.33 -1.66 -1.25
N ILE A 137 -13.28 -1.67 -0.44
CA ILE A 137 -12.61 -0.43 0.01
C ILE A 137 -11.43 -0.16 -0.92
N SER A 138 -11.38 1.03 -1.53
CA SER A 138 -10.29 1.44 -2.41
C SER A 138 -9.82 2.87 -2.15
N ASP A 139 -8.50 3.08 -2.11
CA ASP A 139 -7.93 4.40 -1.88
C ASP A 139 -8.13 5.35 -3.10
N SER A 140 -8.10 6.66 -2.85
CA SER A 140 -8.25 7.72 -3.85
C SER A 140 -7.12 7.78 -4.89
N ASN A 141 -5.93 7.29 -4.54
CA ASN A 141 -4.75 7.30 -5.42
C ASN A 141 -4.54 5.96 -6.16
N VAL A 142 -5.58 5.14 -6.24
CA VAL A 142 -5.56 3.85 -6.91
C VAL A 142 -6.23 3.95 -8.27
N PHE A 143 -5.47 3.62 -9.31
CA PHE A 143 -5.92 3.44 -10.68
C PHE A 143 -6.04 1.95 -11.00
N VAL A 144 -7.09 1.57 -11.72
CA VAL A 144 -7.44 0.18 -12.04
C VAL A 144 -7.88 0.02 -13.49
N ASN A 145 -7.61 -1.15 -14.06
CA ASN A 145 -8.08 -1.51 -15.41
C ASN A 145 -9.58 -1.84 -15.40
N ARG A 146 -10.22 -1.87 -16.58
CA ARG A 146 -11.67 -2.08 -16.71
C ARG A 146 -12.15 -3.44 -16.21
N ASP A 147 -11.31 -4.46 -16.23
CA ASP A 147 -11.62 -5.83 -15.80
C ASP A 147 -11.41 -6.07 -14.30
N TYR A 148 -10.94 -5.07 -13.55
CA TYR A 148 -10.49 -5.23 -12.16
C TYR A 148 -11.55 -5.85 -11.24
N LEU A 149 -12.78 -5.30 -11.20
CA LEU A 149 -13.85 -5.86 -10.36
C LEU A 149 -14.17 -7.31 -10.72
N GLN A 150 -14.20 -7.62 -12.03
CA GLN A 150 -14.46 -8.97 -12.52
C GLN A 150 -13.34 -9.94 -12.13
N SER A 151 -12.09 -9.48 -12.10
CA SER A 151 -10.93 -10.27 -11.75
C SER A 151 -10.91 -10.64 -10.27
N ILE A 152 -11.14 -9.66 -9.38
CA ILE A 152 -11.08 -9.91 -7.94
C ILE A 152 -12.31 -10.63 -7.38
N VAL A 153 -13.51 -10.43 -7.96
CA VAL A 153 -14.73 -11.03 -7.42
C VAL A 153 -14.75 -12.55 -7.59
N LYS A 154 -14.10 -13.09 -8.63
CA LYS A 154 -14.02 -14.53 -8.87
C LYS A 154 -13.34 -15.27 -7.72
N LEU A 155 -12.45 -14.61 -7.00
CA LEU A 155 -11.79 -15.17 -5.81
C LEU A 155 -12.74 -15.27 -4.60
N MET A 156 -13.86 -14.54 -4.62
CA MET A 156 -14.90 -14.58 -3.59
C MET A 156 -15.97 -15.66 -3.86
N SER A 157 -15.81 -16.48 -4.91
CA SER A 157 -16.75 -17.56 -5.23
C SER A 157 -16.80 -18.65 -4.15
N ASP A 158 -15.69 -18.85 -3.44
CA ASP A 158 -15.65 -19.73 -2.27
C ASP A 158 -16.25 -19.01 -1.04
N PRO A 159 -17.30 -19.57 -0.41
CA PRO A 159 -17.87 -19.03 0.82
C PRO A 159 -16.86 -18.85 1.97
N ALA A 160 -15.77 -19.64 1.99
CA ALA A 160 -14.71 -19.54 2.99
C ALA A 160 -13.84 -18.29 2.85
N VAL A 161 -13.80 -17.68 1.66
CA VAL A 161 -13.03 -16.45 1.41
C VAL A 161 -13.81 -15.26 1.98
N GLY A 162 -13.15 -14.58 2.93
CA GLY A 162 -13.70 -13.40 3.61
C GLY A 162 -13.05 -12.09 3.16
N LEU A 163 -11.82 -12.13 2.62
CA LEU A 163 -11.11 -10.94 2.15
C LEU A 163 -10.21 -11.25 0.95
N VAL A 164 -10.29 -10.41 -0.07
CA VAL A 164 -9.36 -10.38 -1.21
C VAL A 164 -8.64 -9.02 -1.21
N SER A 165 -7.31 -9.07 -1.19
CA SER A 165 -6.41 -7.91 -1.32
C SER A 165 -5.61 -8.04 -2.61
N ASN A 166 -5.14 -6.93 -3.18
CA ASN A 166 -4.36 -6.95 -4.43
C ASN A 166 -2.88 -6.66 -4.20
N ILE A 167 -2.04 -7.20 -5.08
CA ILE A 167 -0.70 -6.68 -5.26
C ILE A 167 -0.74 -5.26 -5.83
N ILE A 168 0.19 -4.42 -5.37
CA ILE A 168 0.22 -3.00 -5.69
C ILE A 168 1.55 -2.68 -6.34
N ARG A 169 1.50 -1.90 -7.41
CA ARG A 169 2.68 -1.22 -7.98
C ARG A 169 2.59 0.28 -7.81
N GLY A 170 3.71 0.96 -7.61
CA GLY A 170 3.84 2.40 -7.76
C GLY A 170 4.03 2.79 -9.22
N SER A 171 3.25 3.77 -9.69
CA SER A 171 3.32 4.33 -11.05
C SER A 171 3.54 5.85 -11.00
N GLY A 172 4.02 6.44 -12.10
CA GLY A 172 4.38 7.86 -12.19
C GLY A 172 5.87 8.10 -11.93
N GLY A 173 6.21 9.20 -11.25
CA GLY A 173 7.60 9.53 -10.91
C GLY A 173 8.12 10.82 -11.55
N ARG A 174 7.49 11.97 -11.30
CA ARG A 174 7.93 13.29 -11.82
C ARG A 174 8.84 14.06 -10.85
N SER A 175 9.08 13.49 -9.68
CA SER A 175 9.88 14.09 -8.61
C SER A 175 10.66 13.03 -7.85
N LEU A 176 11.80 13.40 -7.25
CA LEU A 176 12.69 12.44 -6.59
C LEU A 176 11.98 11.62 -5.49
N GLY A 177 11.11 12.24 -4.70
CA GLY A 177 10.36 11.52 -3.66
C GLY A 177 9.35 10.53 -4.23
N SER A 178 8.69 10.85 -5.37
CA SER A 178 7.79 9.92 -6.04
C SER A 178 8.54 8.75 -6.70
N ILE A 179 9.74 9.00 -7.24
CA ILE A 179 10.61 7.96 -7.77
C ILE A 179 11.03 7.01 -6.65
N PHE A 180 11.47 7.53 -5.50
CA PHE A 180 11.81 6.69 -4.34
C PHE A 180 10.62 5.88 -3.81
N GLU A 181 9.42 6.47 -3.74
CA GLU A 181 8.20 5.73 -3.36
C GLU A 181 7.94 4.59 -4.34
N ASN A 182 7.95 4.87 -5.65
CA ASN A 182 7.65 3.86 -6.66
C ASN A 182 8.67 2.72 -6.65
N LEU A 183 9.97 3.03 -6.55
CA LEU A 183 11.03 2.03 -6.39
C LEU A 183 10.88 1.22 -5.09
N HIS A 184 10.37 1.79 -4.00
CA HIS A 184 10.15 1.05 -2.76
C HIS A 184 8.90 0.15 -2.86
N LEU A 185 7.82 0.65 -3.46
CA LEU A 185 6.59 -0.11 -3.70
C LEU A 185 6.84 -1.30 -4.63
N ASN A 186 7.53 -1.06 -5.74
CA ASN A 186 7.77 -2.06 -6.79
C ASN A 186 8.86 -3.09 -6.42
N SER A 187 9.53 -2.90 -5.29
CA SER A 187 10.60 -3.78 -4.85
C SER A 187 10.26 -4.38 -3.48
N PHE A 188 10.53 -3.65 -2.40
CA PHE A 188 10.36 -4.14 -1.04
C PHE A 188 8.91 -4.49 -0.70
N VAL A 189 7.95 -3.61 -1.00
CA VAL A 189 6.55 -3.84 -0.60
C VAL A 189 5.94 -4.99 -1.40
N LEU A 190 6.00 -4.90 -2.74
CA LEU A 190 5.52 -5.96 -3.62
C LEU A 190 6.20 -7.30 -3.35
N GLY A 191 7.53 -7.29 -3.22
CA GLY A 191 8.33 -8.50 -2.94
C GLY A 191 8.00 -9.13 -1.60
N SER A 192 7.87 -8.33 -0.55
CA SER A 192 7.52 -8.83 0.78
C SER A 192 6.11 -9.41 0.83
N VAL A 193 5.13 -8.73 0.23
CA VAL A 193 3.74 -9.22 0.19
C VAL A 193 3.65 -10.56 -0.55
N CYS A 194 4.25 -10.68 -1.74
CA CYS A 194 4.26 -11.95 -2.48
C CYS A 194 5.06 -13.05 -1.76
N PHE A 195 6.18 -12.71 -1.13
CA PHE A 195 7.01 -13.67 -0.40
C PHE A 195 6.27 -14.25 0.82
N LEU A 196 5.68 -13.38 1.64
CA LEU A 196 4.95 -13.77 2.86
C LEU A 196 3.74 -14.65 2.51
N ASP A 197 2.98 -14.27 1.48
CA ASP A 197 1.84 -15.06 1.01
C ASP A 197 2.29 -16.45 0.52
N ARG A 198 3.28 -16.49 -0.39
CA ARG A 198 3.67 -17.74 -1.04
C ARG A 198 4.35 -18.72 -0.09
N PHE A 199 5.36 -18.24 0.65
CA PHE A 199 6.26 -19.09 1.43
C PHE A 199 5.84 -19.25 2.88
N LEU A 200 5.24 -18.22 3.48
CA LEU A 200 4.85 -18.24 4.90
C LEU A 200 3.35 -18.41 5.12
N LYS A 201 2.53 -18.39 4.06
CA LYS A 201 1.05 -18.41 4.15
C LYS A 201 0.50 -17.29 5.04
N MET A 202 1.17 -16.14 4.99
CA MET A 202 0.84 -14.94 5.75
C MET A 202 0.44 -13.81 4.79
N PRO A 203 -0.78 -13.84 4.23
CA PRO A 203 -1.25 -12.78 3.34
C PRO A 203 -1.23 -11.43 4.07
N CYS A 204 -0.41 -10.51 3.58
CA CYS A 204 -0.31 -9.16 4.13
C CYS A 204 -1.29 -8.25 3.40
N VAL A 205 -2.43 -7.96 4.03
CA VAL A 205 -3.46 -7.07 3.47
C VAL A 205 -2.93 -5.63 3.39
N VAL A 206 -3.14 -4.98 2.25
CA VAL A 206 -2.81 -3.56 2.06
C VAL A 206 -4.07 -2.81 1.67
N GLY A 207 -4.40 -1.76 2.42
CA GLY A 207 -5.70 -1.07 2.40
C GLY A 207 -6.03 -0.25 1.15
N LYS A 208 -5.35 -0.50 0.02
CA LYS A 208 -5.59 0.14 -1.29
C LYS A 208 -6.68 -0.55 -2.09
N SER A 209 -6.87 -1.85 -1.86
CA SER A 209 -7.93 -2.66 -2.44
C SER A 209 -8.24 -3.79 -1.47
N MET A 210 -9.44 -3.77 -0.88
CA MET A 210 -9.93 -4.82 0.01
C MET A 210 -11.38 -5.13 -0.34
N LEU A 211 -11.60 -6.23 -1.05
CA LEU A 211 -12.93 -6.77 -1.31
C LEU A 211 -13.29 -7.75 -0.20
N MET A 212 -14.45 -7.55 0.44
CA MET A 212 -14.90 -8.34 1.57
C MET A 212 -16.40 -8.59 1.49
N LYS A 213 -16.89 -9.58 2.24
CA LYS A 213 -18.32 -9.71 2.54
C LYS A 213 -18.69 -8.81 3.71
N LYS A 214 -19.82 -8.12 3.60
CA LYS A 214 -20.34 -7.20 4.60
C LYS A 214 -20.64 -7.96 5.89
N THR A 215 -21.29 -9.12 5.79
CA THR A 215 -21.56 -10.05 6.90
C THR A 215 -20.30 -10.47 7.65
N ASP A 216 -19.23 -10.82 6.94
CA ASP A 216 -17.97 -11.22 7.56
C ASP A 216 -17.27 -10.04 8.26
N LEU A 217 -17.35 -8.84 7.68
CA LEU A 217 -16.83 -7.62 8.30
C LEU A 217 -17.65 -7.23 9.54
N ASP A 218 -18.96 -7.37 9.49
CA ASP A 218 -19.84 -7.13 10.64
C ASP A 218 -19.59 -8.14 11.77
N ALA A 219 -19.32 -9.40 11.45
CA ALA A 219 -19.00 -10.46 12.42
C ALA A 219 -17.72 -10.17 13.23
N ILE A 220 -16.77 -9.40 12.69
CA ILE A 220 -15.57 -8.95 13.41
C ILE A 220 -15.73 -7.57 14.10
N GLY A 221 -16.97 -7.06 14.15
CA GLY A 221 -17.38 -5.80 14.79
C GLY A 221 -17.50 -4.61 13.84
N GLY A 222 -17.53 -4.86 12.53
CA GLY A 222 -17.62 -3.85 11.49
C GLY A 222 -16.42 -2.90 11.47
N LEU A 223 -16.51 -1.82 10.69
CA LEU A 223 -15.45 -0.79 10.64
C LEU A 223 -15.24 -0.09 12.00
N LYS A 224 -16.28 0.00 12.84
CA LYS A 224 -16.19 0.64 14.16
C LYS A 224 -15.19 -0.06 15.07
N ALA A 225 -15.00 -1.38 14.94
CA ALA A 225 -14.01 -2.12 15.72
C ALA A 225 -12.55 -1.69 15.45
N PHE A 226 -12.31 -0.96 14.35
CA PHE A 226 -10.98 -0.48 13.93
C PHE A 226 -10.86 1.04 13.97
N LYS A 227 -11.83 1.74 14.59
CA LYS A 227 -11.91 3.21 14.65
C LYS A 227 -10.67 3.87 15.26
N ASP A 228 -9.93 3.16 16.09
CA ASP A 228 -8.72 3.64 16.78
C ASP A 228 -7.47 2.89 16.32
N VAL A 229 -7.48 2.17 15.19
CA VAL A 229 -6.35 1.35 14.72
C VAL A 229 -5.71 2.00 13.50
N LEU A 230 -4.38 2.20 13.47
CA LEU A 230 -3.72 2.87 12.34
C LEU A 230 -3.59 1.99 11.09
N ALA A 231 -3.34 0.69 11.26
CA ALA A 231 -3.39 -0.28 10.16
C ALA A 231 -4.69 -1.07 10.23
N GLU A 232 -5.79 -0.40 9.94
CA GLU A 232 -7.09 -1.04 9.91
C GLU A 232 -7.10 -2.21 8.92
N ASP A 233 -6.41 -2.07 7.80
CA ASP A 233 -6.29 -3.06 6.72
C ASP A 233 -5.71 -4.40 7.19
N TYR A 234 -4.50 -4.37 7.74
CA TYR A 234 -3.83 -5.55 8.27
C TYR A 234 -4.62 -6.18 9.41
N MET A 235 -5.17 -5.35 10.31
CA MET A 235 -5.91 -5.85 11.47
C MET A 235 -7.27 -6.45 11.08
N ILE A 236 -7.94 -5.93 10.05
CA ILE A 236 -9.12 -6.57 9.45
C ILE A 236 -8.73 -7.94 8.91
N GLY A 237 -7.67 -8.04 8.10
CA GLY A 237 -7.18 -9.33 7.59
C GLY A 237 -6.86 -10.34 8.70
N LYS A 238 -6.15 -9.90 9.74
CA LYS A 238 -5.81 -10.73 10.91
C LYS A 238 -7.07 -11.22 11.64
N LYS A 239 -8.08 -10.38 11.85
CA LYS A 239 -9.34 -10.79 12.47
C LYS A 239 -10.16 -11.73 11.59
N MET A 240 -10.16 -11.54 10.27
CA MET A 240 -10.79 -12.47 9.33
C MET A 240 -10.17 -13.87 9.45
N GLN A 241 -8.85 -13.97 9.49
CA GLN A 241 -8.16 -15.25 9.70
C GLN A 241 -8.49 -15.88 11.07
N GLN A 242 -8.61 -15.07 12.13
CA GLN A 242 -9.03 -15.55 13.46
C GLN A 242 -10.46 -16.11 13.45
N GLN A 243 -11.33 -15.62 12.57
CA GLN A 243 -12.66 -16.17 12.29
C GLN A 243 -12.64 -17.33 11.28
N ARG A 244 -11.47 -17.91 11.01
CA ARG A 244 -11.26 -19.03 10.06
C ARG A 244 -11.68 -18.69 8.62
N LYS A 245 -11.73 -17.41 8.26
CA LYS A 245 -11.91 -16.98 6.88
C LYS A 245 -10.58 -16.96 6.14
N THR A 246 -10.63 -17.33 4.88
CA THR A 246 -9.48 -17.27 3.98
C THR A 246 -9.28 -15.82 3.53
N VAL A 247 -8.04 -15.36 3.62
CA VAL A 247 -7.59 -14.09 3.07
C VAL A 247 -6.72 -14.40 1.85
N ILE A 248 -7.07 -13.85 0.68
CA ILE A 248 -6.39 -14.13 -0.58
C ILE A 248 -5.66 -12.87 -1.06
N LEU A 249 -4.43 -13.06 -1.52
CA LEU A 249 -3.70 -12.08 -2.32
C LEU A 249 -3.96 -12.34 -3.81
N SER A 250 -4.69 -11.44 -4.44
CA SER A 250 -4.97 -11.41 -5.88
C SER A 250 -3.69 -11.05 -6.67
N SER A 251 -3.45 -11.80 -7.76
CA SER A 251 -2.42 -11.51 -8.76
C SER A 251 -2.75 -10.32 -9.67
N HIS A 252 -4.01 -9.86 -9.67
CA HIS A 252 -4.39 -8.65 -10.40
C HIS A 252 -3.70 -7.41 -9.81
N VAL A 253 -2.85 -6.77 -10.63
CA VAL A 253 -2.03 -5.61 -10.23
C VAL A 253 -2.87 -4.33 -10.25
N ILE A 254 -2.92 -3.64 -9.11
CA ILE A 254 -3.47 -2.28 -9.04
C ILE A 254 -2.36 -1.23 -9.01
N GLN A 255 -2.63 -0.06 -9.56
CA GLN A 255 -1.64 1.01 -9.67
C GLN A 255 -1.85 2.06 -8.58
N ASN A 256 -0.80 2.34 -7.82
CA ASN A 256 -0.75 3.42 -6.84
C ASN A 256 -0.01 4.61 -7.45
N ILE A 257 -0.74 5.67 -7.79
CA ILE A 257 -0.20 6.82 -8.52
C ILE A 257 0.57 7.74 -7.58
N ASN A 258 1.82 8.04 -7.93
CA ASN A 258 2.67 9.02 -7.25
C ASN A 258 3.47 9.83 -8.31
N GLU A 259 3.22 11.13 -8.41
CA GLU A 259 3.89 12.02 -9.38
C GLU A 259 4.72 13.11 -8.72
N TYR A 260 4.16 13.86 -7.77
CA TYR A 260 4.74 15.14 -7.30
C TYR A 260 5.15 15.13 -5.83
N TRP A 261 5.75 14.04 -5.37
CA TRP A 261 6.20 13.93 -3.99
C TRP A 261 7.60 14.46 -3.74
N GLY A 262 7.72 15.34 -2.76
CA GLY A 262 9.01 15.65 -2.15
C GLY A 262 9.56 14.48 -1.31
N VAL A 263 10.88 14.40 -1.17
CA VAL A 263 11.58 13.38 -0.37
C VAL A 263 11.10 13.36 1.08
N ARG A 264 10.73 14.51 1.66
CA ARG A 264 10.14 14.61 3.00
C ARG A 264 8.83 13.82 3.12
N ARG A 265 7.97 13.83 2.09
CA ARG A 265 6.71 13.09 2.08
C ARG A 265 6.97 11.58 2.07
N PHE A 266 7.93 11.13 1.27
CA PHE A 266 8.43 9.75 1.24
C PHE A 266 8.98 9.30 2.61
N LEU A 267 9.92 10.04 3.19
CA LEU A 267 10.51 9.71 4.50
C LEU A 267 9.45 9.69 5.62
N ASN A 268 8.53 10.65 5.65
CA ASN A 268 7.45 10.68 6.64
C ASN A 268 6.55 9.44 6.54
N ARG A 269 6.23 9.01 5.30
CA ARG A 269 5.43 7.80 5.07
C ARG A 269 6.14 6.56 5.57
N HIS A 270 7.40 6.35 5.18
CA HIS A 270 8.13 5.15 5.58
C HIS A 270 8.52 5.14 7.04
N THR A 271 8.73 6.30 7.66
CA THR A 271 8.86 6.39 9.12
C THR A 271 7.58 5.92 9.80
N ARG A 272 6.40 6.35 9.33
CA ARG A 272 5.12 5.88 9.87
C ARG A 272 4.92 4.39 9.66
N TRP A 273 5.20 3.87 8.46
CA TRP A 273 5.05 2.46 8.15
C TRP A 273 6.05 1.58 8.90
N GLY A 274 7.28 2.04 9.12
CA GLY A 274 8.23 1.37 9.99
C GLY A 274 7.73 1.30 11.43
N LYS A 275 7.19 2.40 11.97
CA LYS A 275 6.58 2.44 13.32
C LYS A 275 5.42 1.46 13.43
N LEU A 276 4.59 1.41 12.40
CA LEU A 276 3.49 0.46 12.33
C LEU A 276 4.00 -0.99 12.39
N ARG A 277 4.93 -1.36 11.51
CA ARG A 277 5.46 -2.73 11.44
C ARG A 277 6.24 -3.13 12.68
N TRP A 278 6.97 -2.21 13.32
CA TRP A 278 7.57 -2.43 14.63
C TRP A 278 6.53 -2.76 15.71
N ARG A 279 5.42 -2.01 15.74
CA ARG A 279 4.37 -2.19 16.77
C ARG A 279 3.45 -3.38 16.55
N ILE A 280 3.43 -3.91 15.33
CA ILE A 280 2.73 -5.15 14.98
C ILE A 280 3.64 -6.36 15.12
N GLY A 281 4.83 -6.32 14.53
CA GLY A 281 5.74 -7.46 14.41
C GLY A 281 6.78 -7.59 15.54
N GLY A 282 6.99 -6.55 16.34
CA GLY A 282 7.99 -6.56 17.42
C GLY A 282 9.37 -6.95 16.91
N VAL A 283 9.99 -7.95 17.55
CA VAL A 283 11.35 -8.42 17.22
C VAL A 283 11.46 -8.91 15.76
N SER A 284 10.39 -9.43 15.17
CA SER A 284 10.39 -9.85 13.76
C SER A 284 10.72 -8.70 12.80
N TYR A 285 10.54 -7.43 13.23
CA TYR A 285 10.94 -6.25 12.44
C TYR A 285 12.44 -6.21 12.08
N ILE A 286 13.31 -6.89 12.85
CA ILE A 286 14.75 -7.03 12.56
C ILE A 286 15.00 -7.72 11.21
N SER A 287 14.11 -8.62 10.80
CA SER A 287 14.19 -9.29 9.50
C SER A 287 14.14 -8.30 8.32
N GLU A 288 13.48 -7.14 8.46
CA GLU A 288 13.46 -6.12 7.39
C GLU A 288 14.84 -5.53 7.14
N LEU A 289 15.66 -5.40 8.19
CA LEU A 289 17.02 -4.90 8.07
C LEU A 289 17.91 -5.91 7.35
N ILE A 290 17.78 -7.20 7.70
CA ILE A 290 18.48 -8.30 7.02
C ILE A 290 18.05 -8.39 5.55
N GLY A 291 16.76 -8.16 5.28
CA GLY A 291 16.18 -8.09 3.93
C GLY A 291 16.59 -6.86 3.12
N ASN A 292 17.40 -5.95 3.66
CA ASN A 292 17.98 -4.82 2.94
C ASN A 292 19.48 -5.06 2.67
N PRO A 293 19.83 -5.87 1.64
CA PRO A 293 21.21 -6.27 1.39
C PRO A 293 22.11 -5.09 1.03
N VAL A 294 21.57 -4.05 0.38
CA VAL A 294 22.31 -2.82 0.06
C VAL A 294 22.71 -2.11 1.33
N PHE A 295 21.79 -1.89 2.27
CA PHE A 295 22.16 -1.24 3.53
C PHE A 295 23.18 -2.07 4.32
N MET A 296 23.01 -3.39 4.37
CA MET A 296 23.94 -4.28 5.07
C MET A 296 25.34 -4.30 4.43
N SER A 297 25.45 -4.16 3.11
CA SER A 297 26.75 -4.17 2.42
C SER A 297 27.63 -2.95 2.73
N PHE A 298 27.03 -1.86 3.22
CA PHE A 298 27.77 -0.65 3.61
C PHE A 298 28.43 -0.76 5.00
N PHE A 299 28.00 -1.68 5.87
CA PHE A 299 28.63 -1.83 7.20
C PHE A 299 30.11 -2.22 7.13
N PRO A 300 30.54 -3.20 6.32
CA PRO A 300 31.97 -3.47 6.08
C PRO A 300 32.76 -2.23 5.68
N LEU A 301 32.19 -1.39 4.80
CA LEU A 301 32.82 -0.17 4.33
C LEU A 301 32.96 0.87 5.46
N VAL A 302 31.94 1.03 6.29
CA VAL A 302 31.97 1.96 7.44
C VAL A 302 32.91 1.50 8.55
N LEU A 303 32.95 0.19 8.84
CA LEU A 303 33.73 -0.36 9.95
C LEU A 303 35.23 -0.50 9.64
N CYS A 304 35.59 -0.81 8.39
CA CYS A 304 36.97 -1.08 8.00
C CYS A 304 37.53 -0.07 6.99
N GLY A 305 36.73 0.91 6.58
CA GLY A 305 37.11 1.92 5.61
C GLY A 305 37.05 1.44 4.15
N PRO A 306 37.31 2.36 3.21
CA PRO A 306 37.36 2.06 1.79
C PRO A 306 38.60 1.22 1.47
N SER A 307 38.36 0.01 0.97
CA SER A 307 39.37 -0.91 0.43
C SER A 307 38.85 -1.47 -0.89
N GLY A 308 39.73 -2.01 -1.73
CA GLY A 308 39.31 -2.66 -2.98
C GLY A 308 38.23 -3.73 -2.77
N MET A 309 38.32 -4.49 -1.67
CA MET A 309 37.34 -5.51 -1.29
C MET A 309 35.99 -4.91 -0.87
N THR A 310 35.97 -3.96 0.08
CA THR A 310 34.72 -3.38 0.61
C THR A 310 33.97 -2.57 -0.46
N MET A 311 34.69 -1.82 -1.29
CA MET A 311 34.11 -1.07 -2.41
C MET A 311 33.55 -2.02 -3.49
N SER A 312 34.31 -3.05 -3.88
CA SER A 312 33.82 -4.04 -4.86
C SER A 312 32.57 -4.75 -4.36
N PHE A 313 32.53 -5.10 -3.07
CA PHE A 313 31.36 -5.74 -2.47
C PHE A 313 30.11 -4.87 -2.54
N VAL A 314 30.21 -3.60 -2.13
CA VAL A 314 29.10 -2.63 -2.22
C VAL A 314 28.62 -2.45 -3.66
N LEU A 315 29.56 -2.33 -4.62
CA LEU A 315 29.24 -2.17 -6.04
C LEU A 315 28.53 -3.40 -6.61
N ILE A 316 29.00 -4.61 -6.29
CA ILE A 316 28.37 -5.86 -6.72
C ILE A 316 26.95 -5.96 -6.18
N VAL A 317 26.77 -5.75 -4.87
CA VAL A 317 25.44 -5.83 -4.22
C VAL A 317 24.47 -4.79 -4.79
N SER A 318 24.95 -3.56 -4.99
CA SER A 318 24.15 -2.48 -5.60
C SER A 318 23.77 -2.82 -7.04
N THR A 319 24.69 -3.40 -7.82
CA THR A 319 24.42 -3.82 -9.20
C THR A 319 23.39 -4.94 -9.25
N LEU A 320 23.52 -5.97 -8.39
CA LEU A 320 22.54 -7.04 -8.28
C LEU A 320 21.16 -6.51 -7.88
N LYS A 321 21.10 -5.51 -6.99
CA LYS A 321 19.85 -4.85 -6.61
C LYS A 321 19.19 -4.14 -7.80
N ILE A 322 19.95 -3.36 -8.55
CA ILE A 322 19.47 -2.63 -9.74
C ILE A 322 18.94 -3.63 -10.77
N LEU A 323 19.71 -4.67 -11.09
CA LEU A 323 19.29 -5.71 -12.05
C LEU A 323 18.03 -6.45 -11.59
N GLY A 324 17.95 -6.80 -10.30
CA GLY A 324 16.76 -7.44 -9.73
C GLY A 324 15.51 -6.57 -9.85
N ASP A 325 15.62 -5.27 -9.57
CA ASP A 325 14.49 -4.34 -9.70
C ASP A 325 14.09 -4.13 -11.16
N MET A 326 15.06 -4.11 -12.08
CA MET A 326 14.77 -4.09 -13.52
C MET A 326 14.03 -5.35 -13.97
N VAL A 327 14.39 -6.53 -13.44
CA VAL A 327 13.67 -7.79 -13.72
C VAL A 327 12.23 -7.72 -13.23
N ILE A 328 11.99 -7.20 -12.02
CA ILE A 328 10.63 -6.99 -11.49
C ILE A 328 9.88 -5.99 -12.36
N GLY A 329 10.50 -4.86 -12.69
CA GLY A 329 9.93 -3.80 -13.53
C GLY A 329 9.48 -4.32 -14.90
N ASN A 330 10.32 -5.13 -15.56
CA ASN A 330 10.01 -5.75 -16.84
C ASN A 330 8.85 -6.76 -16.71
N ALA A 331 8.82 -7.55 -15.64
CA ALA A 331 7.70 -8.47 -15.39
C ALA A 331 6.37 -7.71 -15.23
N LEU A 332 6.37 -6.61 -14.47
CA LEU A 332 5.19 -5.75 -14.31
C LEU A 332 4.78 -5.10 -15.64
N ALA A 333 5.73 -4.61 -16.44
CA ALA A 333 5.42 -4.01 -17.74
C ALA A 333 4.79 -5.02 -18.72
N SER A 334 5.21 -6.29 -18.66
CA SER A 334 4.64 -7.34 -19.53
C SER A 334 3.17 -7.63 -19.21
N THR A 335 2.74 -7.44 -17.95
CA THR A 335 1.32 -7.59 -17.58
C THR A 335 0.43 -6.52 -18.20
N ASP A 336 0.93 -5.28 -18.37
CA ASP A 336 0.18 -4.20 -19.02
C ASP A 336 0.00 -4.42 -20.52
N ALA A 337 1.06 -4.93 -21.17
CA ALA A 337 1.05 -5.23 -22.60
C ALA A 337 0.05 -6.35 -22.93
N GLY A 338 -0.05 -7.37 -22.07
CA GLY A 338 -1.02 -8.45 -22.19
C GLY A 338 -2.47 -8.01 -22.00
N SER A 339 -2.73 -7.02 -21.13
CA SER A 339 -4.06 -6.41 -21.02
C SER A 339 -4.42 -5.57 -22.25
N SER A 340 -3.45 -4.92 -22.87
CA SER A 340 -3.65 -4.03 -24.03
C SER A 340 -3.93 -4.78 -25.34
N SER A 341 -3.45 -6.01 -25.51
CA SER A 341 -3.72 -6.83 -26.71
C SER A 341 -5.15 -7.38 -26.78
N SER A 342 -5.93 -7.26 -25.70
CA SER A 342 -7.33 -7.69 -25.62
C SER A 342 -8.35 -6.67 -26.19
N GLY A 343 -7.88 -5.59 -26.83
CA GLY A 343 -8.74 -4.60 -27.49
C GLY A 343 -9.48 -3.64 -26.55
N LYS A 344 -9.22 -3.69 -25.24
CA LYS A 344 -9.76 -2.75 -24.25
C LYS A 344 -8.82 -1.54 -24.13
N GLU A 345 -9.40 -0.34 -24.08
CA GLU A 345 -8.69 0.95 -24.05
C GLU A 345 -7.46 0.94 -23.13
N SER A 346 -6.37 1.51 -23.66
CA SER A 346 -5.05 1.47 -23.05
C SER A 346 -4.97 2.29 -21.76
N THR A 347 -4.17 1.79 -20.81
CA THR A 347 -3.65 2.60 -19.72
C THR A 347 -2.95 3.84 -20.33
N PRO A 348 -3.27 5.08 -19.93
CA PRO A 348 -2.62 6.26 -20.49
C PRO A 348 -1.09 6.14 -20.37
N SER A 349 -0.37 6.50 -21.43
CA SER A 349 1.10 6.37 -21.49
C SER A 349 1.83 7.14 -20.38
N SER A 350 1.18 8.12 -19.76
CA SER A 350 1.66 8.83 -18.58
C SER A 350 1.75 7.99 -17.29
N PHE A 351 1.05 6.86 -17.23
CA PHE A 351 1.07 5.92 -16.11
C PHE A 351 1.99 4.71 -16.33
N LEU A 352 2.72 4.68 -17.46
CA LEU A 352 3.67 3.61 -17.77
C LEU A 352 4.79 3.49 -16.72
N SER A 353 5.41 2.31 -16.73
CA SER A 353 6.44 1.83 -15.80
C SER A 353 7.50 2.87 -15.45
N VAL A 354 8.03 2.75 -14.23
CA VAL A 354 9.18 3.55 -13.77
C VAL A 354 10.28 3.50 -14.84
N HIS A 355 10.65 4.68 -15.37
CA HIS A 355 11.64 4.80 -16.44
C HIS A 355 12.91 4.02 -16.07
N SER A 356 13.43 3.19 -16.98
CA SER A 356 14.50 2.23 -16.68
C SER A 356 15.76 2.86 -16.07
N LEU A 357 16.04 4.13 -16.38
CA LEU A 357 17.16 4.88 -15.79
C LEU A 357 17.01 5.12 -14.28
N TRP A 358 15.78 5.15 -13.76
CA TRP A 358 15.54 5.40 -12.33
C TRP A 358 15.92 4.23 -11.43
N TYR A 359 16.07 3.02 -11.95
CA TYR A 359 16.53 1.89 -11.14
C TYR A 359 17.94 2.10 -10.57
N VAL A 360 18.77 2.94 -11.21
CA VAL A 360 20.10 3.34 -10.68
C VAL A 360 19.98 4.04 -9.32
N LEU A 361 18.82 4.62 -9.00
CA LEU A 361 18.55 5.25 -7.70
C LEU A 361 18.08 4.26 -6.61
N ALA A 362 17.87 2.98 -6.95
CA ALA A 362 17.41 1.98 -5.99
C ALA A 362 18.35 1.82 -4.78
N PRO A 363 19.70 1.75 -4.94
CA PRO A 363 20.60 1.65 -3.80
C PRO A 363 20.54 2.87 -2.87
N VAL A 364 20.42 4.08 -3.43
CA VAL A 364 20.29 5.32 -2.64
C VAL A 364 19.03 5.29 -1.79
N LYS A 365 17.91 4.89 -2.38
CA LYS A 365 16.64 4.69 -1.66
C LYS A 365 16.76 3.61 -0.58
N ASP A 366 17.42 2.49 -0.85
CA ASP A 366 17.60 1.42 0.13
C ASP A 366 18.45 1.86 1.32
N LEU A 367 19.47 2.68 1.10
CA LEU A 367 20.22 3.31 2.19
C LEU A 367 19.35 4.23 3.03
N LEU A 368 18.53 5.10 2.41
CA LEU A 368 17.60 5.96 3.12
C LEU A 368 16.60 5.15 3.97
N ILE A 369 16.06 4.06 3.42
CA ILE A 369 15.16 3.17 4.16
C ILE A 369 15.88 2.46 5.31
N GLY A 370 17.12 2.02 5.11
CA GLY A 370 17.94 1.41 6.16
C GLY A 370 18.23 2.38 7.32
N LEU A 371 18.43 3.67 7.02
CA LEU A 371 18.54 4.71 8.05
C LEU A 371 17.21 4.95 8.77
N VAL A 372 16.10 5.01 8.03
CA VAL A 372 14.75 5.19 8.60
C VAL A 372 14.34 4.01 9.48
N TRP A 373 14.88 2.81 9.25
CA TRP A 373 14.58 1.59 10.01
C TRP A 373 14.83 1.73 11.52
N PHE A 374 15.77 2.60 11.95
CA PHE A 374 16.05 2.80 13.38
C PHE A 374 15.03 3.71 14.08
N VAL A 375 14.29 4.54 13.33
CA VAL A 375 13.37 5.53 13.90
C VAL A 375 12.24 4.92 14.76
N PRO A 376 11.62 3.78 14.37
CA PRO A 376 10.61 3.08 15.18
C PRO A 376 11.09 2.61 16.56
N LEU A 377 12.38 2.34 16.72
CA LEU A 377 12.95 1.85 17.98
C LEU A 377 13.00 2.93 19.05
N ILE A 378 13.14 4.19 18.62
CA ILE A 378 13.28 5.36 19.49
C ILE A 378 12.00 6.21 19.57
N SER A 379 11.03 6.00 18.67
CA SER A 379 9.85 6.85 18.59
C SER A 379 8.61 6.06 18.17
N ASN A 380 7.54 6.21 18.96
CA ASN A 380 6.21 5.65 18.67
C ASN A 380 5.17 6.73 18.27
N THR A 381 5.57 8.00 18.15
CA THR A 381 4.67 9.10 17.79
C THR A 381 4.53 9.23 16.27
N VAL A 382 3.34 9.56 15.78
CA VAL A 382 3.07 9.78 14.35
C VAL A 382 2.27 11.05 14.14
N VAL A 383 2.56 11.76 13.04
CA VAL A 383 1.68 12.80 12.51
C VAL A 383 0.96 12.23 11.29
N TRP A 384 -0.36 12.19 11.33
CA TRP A 384 -1.18 11.66 10.25
C TRP A 384 -2.36 12.57 9.95
N ARG A 385 -2.45 13.03 8.69
CA ARG A 385 -3.49 13.95 8.20
C ARG A 385 -3.68 15.20 9.09
N GLY A 386 -2.57 15.71 9.64
CA GLY A 386 -2.55 16.89 10.51
C GLY A 386 -2.69 16.57 12.00
N ASN A 387 -3.14 15.37 12.36
CA ASN A 387 -3.33 14.96 13.75
C ASN A 387 -2.11 14.21 14.29
N ARG A 388 -1.88 14.26 15.60
CA ARG A 388 -0.74 13.62 16.26
C ARG A 388 -1.22 12.51 17.18
N TYR A 389 -0.59 11.34 17.08
CA TYR A 389 -0.94 10.15 17.85
C TYR A 389 0.29 9.41 18.37
N ILE A 390 0.09 8.62 19.41
CA ILE A 390 1.02 7.58 19.85
C ILE A 390 0.52 6.24 19.32
N ILE A 391 1.42 5.45 18.73
CA ILE A 391 1.14 4.12 18.21
C ILE A 391 1.40 3.09 19.33
N GLY A 392 0.33 2.48 19.81
CA GLY A 392 0.23 1.37 20.75
C GLY A 392 0.57 0.01 20.13
N LYS A 393 0.35 -1.06 20.89
CA LYS A 393 0.42 -2.45 20.41
C LYS A 393 -0.66 -2.67 19.33
N ASP A 394 -0.37 -3.53 18.36
CA ASP A 394 -1.30 -3.84 17.25
C ASP A 394 -1.78 -2.56 16.51
N SER A 395 -0.93 -1.52 16.51
CA SER A 395 -1.18 -0.21 15.90
C SER A 395 -2.32 0.63 16.50
N LEU A 396 -2.79 0.30 17.71
CA LEU A 396 -3.81 1.09 18.41
C LEU A 396 -3.33 2.54 18.63
N LEU A 397 -4.10 3.51 18.20
CA LEU A 397 -3.83 4.92 18.36
C LEU A 397 -4.27 5.38 19.76
N SER A 398 -3.47 6.26 20.33
CA SER A 398 -3.83 7.04 21.51
C SER A 398 -3.49 8.52 21.29
N PRO A 399 -4.21 9.46 21.91
CA PRO A 399 -3.88 10.87 21.83
C PRO A 399 -2.44 11.10 22.33
N CYS A 400 -1.70 11.99 21.67
CA CYS A 400 -0.39 12.39 22.16
C CYS A 400 -0.58 13.45 23.27
N PRO A 401 -0.05 13.25 24.50
CA PRO A 401 -0.16 14.25 25.56
C PRO A 401 0.50 15.57 25.14
N GLU A 402 -0.22 16.69 25.26
CA GLU A 402 0.32 18.03 24.97
C GLU A 402 1.30 18.52 26.05
N VAL A 403 1.41 17.81 27.17
CA VAL A 403 2.19 18.21 28.34
C VAL A 403 3.43 17.32 28.49
N GLY A 404 4.62 17.89 28.22
CA GLY A 404 5.91 17.21 28.35
C GLY A 404 7.11 18.11 27.96
N LEU A 405 8.32 17.75 28.41
CA LEU A 405 9.57 18.54 28.24
C LEU A 405 9.92 18.90 26.78
N TRP A 406 9.41 18.17 25.80
CA TRP A 406 9.64 18.42 24.37
C TRP A 406 8.45 19.11 23.66
N SER A 407 7.35 19.38 24.38
CA SER A 407 6.13 20.02 23.86
C SER A 407 6.34 21.43 23.28
N TRP A 408 7.35 22.17 23.79
CA TRP A 408 7.64 23.54 23.38
C TRP A 408 8.08 23.66 21.92
N ARG A 409 8.87 22.70 21.41
CA ARG A 409 9.30 22.66 20.00
C ARG A 409 8.11 22.52 19.05
N TYR A 410 7.05 21.87 19.53
CA TYR A 410 5.85 21.60 18.75
C TYR A 410 4.85 22.74 18.82
N ARG A 411 4.69 23.37 19.98
CA ARG A 411 3.92 24.63 20.13
C ARG A 411 4.46 25.73 19.22
N LEU A 412 5.78 25.81 19.04
CA LEU A 412 6.40 26.76 18.10
C LEU A 412 6.02 26.44 16.64
N ALA A 413 6.07 25.17 16.24
CA ALA A 413 5.73 24.74 14.89
C ALA A 413 4.24 24.93 14.56
N ASP A 414 3.34 24.61 15.50
CA ASP A 414 1.90 24.82 15.34
C ASP A 414 1.56 26.33 15.36
N ALA A 415 2.19 27.14 16.23
CA ALA A 415 2.01 28.59 16.24
C ALA A 415 2.47 29.28 14.95
N ILE A 416 3.55 28.79 14.33
CA ILE A 416 3.98 29.24 13.00
C ILE A 416 2.95 28.86 11.94
N LYS A 417 2.37 27.66 12.04
CA LYS A 417 1.38 27.17 11.09
C LYS A 417 0.04 27.91 11.18
N THR A 418 -0.39 28.27 12.38
CA THR A 418 -1.60 29.08 12.61
C THR A 418 -1.42 30.55 12.20
N ARG A 419 -0.18 31.06 12.16
CA ARG A 419 0.13 32.42 11.64
C ARG A 419 0.32 32.48 10.13
N LEU A 420 0.50 31.34 9.46
CA LEU A 420 0.73 31.22 8.02
C LEU A 420 -0.47 30.64 7.26
N ALA A 421 -1.50 30.17 7.96
CA ALA A 421 -2.82 29.84 7.43
C ALA A 421 -3.75 31.03 7.62
#